data_AF-A0A2A3TV93-F1
#
_entry.id   AF-A0A2A3TV93-F1
#
_cell.length_a   1.000
_cell.length_b   1.000
_cell.length_c   1.000
_cell.angle_alpha   90.00
_cell.angle_beta   90.00
_cell.angle_gamma   90.00
#
_symmetry.space_group_name_H-M   'P 1'
#
loop_
_entity.id
_entity.type
_entity.pdbx_description
1 polymer ?
#
loop_
_entity_poly.entity_id
_entity_poly.type
_entity_poly.pdbx_seq_one_letter_code
_entity_poly.pdbx_strand_id
1 'polypeptide(L)'
;MTLRPTVNGQTQTSTTAGDGGTFSYTVPASLLLPGANTVTLYATYNSGTNVSDVIKATINVGSLAFSNVTSNIAFNAKLTGTSATIAPSSQPNISVVDTRVTGKLWALSANLTGLAASFPGEVVYQPGNGSVTTLSSQDAAIDTGSSAAITDVSKQWSSTWTDSSSRGLFLKIPSATTAGTYDGTITWSLKNAPS
;
A
#
# COMPACT_ATOMS: atom_id res chain seq x y z
N MET A 1 -13.36 41.67 14.57
CA MET A 1 -12.06 41.12 14.15
C MET A 1 -12.34 39.90 13.27
N THR A 2 -11.55 39.68 12.23
CA THR A 2 -11.81 38.65 11.22
C THR A 2 -10.57 37.81 10.97
N LEU A 3 -10.69 36.50 11.18
CA LEU A 3 -9.67 35.51 10.86
C LEU A 3 -9.61 35.30 9.35
N ARG A 4 -8.40 35.25 8.80
CA ARG A 4 -8.09 34.95 7.41
C ARG A 4 -7.30 33.64 7.35
N PRO A 5 -7.96 32.49 7.13
CA PRO A 5 -7.30 31.22 7.01
C PRO A 5 -6.84 30.96 5.57
N THR A 6 -5.68 30.31 5.44
CA THR A 6 -5.28 29.62 4.21
C THR A 6 -4.85 28.20 4.56
N VAL A 7 -5.19 27.25 3.69
CA VAL A 7 -4.77 25.84 3.80
C VAL A 7 -4.05 25.49 2.51
N ASN A 8 -2.79 25.08 2.59
CA ASN A 8 -1.93 24.81 1.42
C ASN A 8 -1.90 25.99 0.43
N GLY A 9 -1.90 27.23 0.94
CA GLY A 9 -1.93 28.46 0.14
C GLY A 9 -3.30 28.83 -0.42
N GLN A 10 -4.32 27.96 -0.31
CA GLN A 10 -5.68 28.24 -0.76
C GLN A 10 -6.41 29.06 0.30
N THR A 11 -6.91 30.24 -0.09
CA THR A 11 -7.69 31.11 0.80
C THR A 11 -9.02 30.46 1.15
N GLN A 12 -9.36 30.51 2.43
CA GLN A 12 -10.57 29.90 2.97
C GLN A 12 -11.55 30.97 3.42
N THR A 13 -12.81 30.56 3.59
CA THR A 13 -13.85 31.43 4.12
C THR A 13 -13.39 32.01 5.45
N SER A 14 -13.51 33.33 5.57
CA SER A 14 -13.09 34.05 6.76
C SER A 14 -14.12 33.91 7.89
N THR A 15 -13.64 33.89 9.13
CA THR A 15 -14.48 33.72 10.32
C THR A 15 -14.35 34.95 11.22
N THR A 16 -15.47 35.43 11.77
CA THR A 16 -15.45 36.51 12.76
C THR A 16 -15.12 35.98 14.15
N ALA A 17 -14.49 36.82 14.98
CA ALA A 17 -14.19 36.43 16.36
C ALA A 17 -15.48 36.16 17.15
N GLY A 18 -15.44 35.16 18.03
CA GLY A 18 -16.45 34.95 19.05
C GLY A 18 -16.24 35.85 20.26
N ASP A 19 -16.99 35.58 21.32
CA ASP A 19 -16.88 36.31 22.58
C ASP A 19 -15.44 36.31 23.12
N GLY A 20 -15.02 37.47 23.63
CA GLY A 20 -13.65 37.65 24.15
C GLY A 20 -12.54 37.70 23.09
N GLY A 21 -12.86 37.78 21.80
CA GLY A 21 -11.85 37.90 20.73
C GLY A 21 -11.23 36.57 20.29
N THR A 22 -11.85 35.45 20.66
CA THR A 22 -11.38 34.09 20.32
C THR A 22 -11.79 33.70 18.90
N PHE A 23 -11.01 32.82 18.26
CA PHE A 23 -11.36 32.22 16.97
C PHE A 23 -11.32 30.71 17.06
N SER A 24 -12.22 30.06 16.33
CA SER A 24 -12.16 28.62 16.02
C SER A 24 -12.16 28.45 14.50
N TYR A 25 -11.29 27.58 14.01
CA TYR A 25 -11.19 27.25 12.60
C TYR A 25 -11.02 25.74 12.45
N THR A 26 -12.02 25.09 11.87
CA THR A 26 -11.95 23.68 11.50
C THR A 26 -11.34 23.58 10.10
N VAL A 27 -10.20 22.91 9.98
CA VAL A 27 -9.55 22.66 8.69
C VAL A 27 -10.38 21.61 7.93
N PRO A 28 -10.94 21.93 6.74
CA PRO A 28 -11.68 20.97 5.95
C PRO A 28 -10.77 19.81 5.53
N ALA A 29 -11.16 18.57 5.85
CA ALA A 29 -10.38 17.38 5.52
C ALA A 29 -10.14 17.23 4.00
N SER A 30 -11.06 17.71 3.17
CA SER A 30 -10.94 17.71 1.70
C SER A 30 -9.81 18.59 1.15
N LEU A 31 -9.25 19.47 1.96
CA LEU A 31 -8.11 20.32 1.58
C LEU A 31 -6.76 19.73 2.01
N LEU A 32 -6.78 18.64 2.77
CA LEU A 32 -5.59 17.96 3.23
C LEU A 32 -5.12 16.93 2.21
N LEU A 33 -3.82 16.95 1.94
CA LEU A 33 -3.13 16.02 1.07
C LEU A 33 -2.28 15.06 1.91
N PRO A 34 -1.97 13.85 1.43
CA PRO A 34 -0.94 13.02 2.02
C PRO A 34 0.37 13.79 2.22
N GLY A 35 0.99 13.61 3.39
CA GLY A 35 2.19 14.33 3.80
C GLY A 35 1.90 15.64 4.55
N ALA A 36 2.83 16.59 4.45
CA ALA A 36 2.79 17.84 5.19
C ALA A 36 1.83 18.85 4.54
N ASN A 37 0.91 19.40 5.34
CA ASN A 37 -0.02 20.45 4.95
C ASN A 37 0.25 21.68 5.79
N THR A 38 0.22 22.86 5.18
CA THR A 38 0.44 24.13 5.90
C THR A 38 -0.87 24.86 6.09
N VAL A 39 -1.21 25.17 7.34
CA VAL A 39 -2.32 26.05 7.70
C VAL A 39 -1.72 27.38 8.15
N THR A 40 -2.15 28.47 7.52
CA THR A 40 -1.72 29.82 7.90
C THR A 40 -2.91 30.62 8.35
N LEU A 41 -2.80 31.25 9.51
CA LEU A 41 -3.85 32.02 10.16
C LEU A 41 -3.31 33.41 10.50
N TYR A 42 -4.09 34.44 10.18
CA TYR A 42 -3.87 35.79 10.69
C TYR A 42 -5.20 36.51 10.87
N ALA A 43 -5.25 37.49 11.76
CA ALA A 43 -6.44 38.27 12.05
C ALA A 43 -6.34 39.66 11.44
N THR A 44 -7.49 40.19 11.06
CA THR A 44 -7.66 41.55 10.55
C THR A 44 -8.69 42.31 11.37
N TYR A 45 -8.46 43.60 11.57
CA TYR A 45 -9.39 44.52 12.25
C TYR A 45 -9.49 45.84 11.47
N ASN A 46 -10.58 46.58 11.69
CA ASN A 46 -10.86 47.87 11.04
C ASN A 46 -10.70 47.81 9.50
N SER A 47 -11.50 46.96 8.86
CA SER A 47 -11.49 46.74 7.39
C SER A 47 -10.14 46.29 6.82
N GLY A 48 -9.26 45.67 7.62
CA GLY A 48 -7.95 45.19 7.17
C GLY A 48 -6.79 46.13 7.48
N THR A 49 -7.05 47.30 8.08
CA THR A 49 -6.01 48.28 8.44
C THR A 49 -5.04 47.75 9.49
N ASN A 50 -5.55 46.97 10.44
CA ASN A 50 -4.72 46.31 11.46
C ASN A 50 -4.64 44.82 11.16
N VAL A 51 -3.42 44.29 11.10
CA VAL A 51 -3.12 42.89 10.79
C VAL A 51 -2.31 42.30 11.95
N SER A 52 -2.70 41.12 12.44
CA SER A 52 -1.92 40.43 13.46
C SER A 52 -0.67 39.77 12.87
N ASP A 53 0.17 39.21 13.74
CA ASP A 53 1.16 38.24 13.33
C ASP A 53 0.52 37.03 12.65
N VAL A 54 1.32 36.38 11.80
CA VAL A 54 0.95 35.19 11.05
C VAL A 54 1.33 33.94 11.84
N ILE A 55 0.33 33.12 12.15
CA ILE A 55 0.53 31.82 12.78
C ILE A 55 0.55 30.74 11.69
N LYS A 56 1.53 29.85 11.73
CA LYS A 56 1.61 28.67 10.85
C LYS A 56 1.53 27.40 11.68
N ALA A 57 0.67 26.49 11.24
CA ALA A 57 0.57 25.14 11.78
C ALA A 57 0.80 24.12 10.67
N THR A 58 1.48 23.02 10.98
CA THR A 58 1.70 21.92 10.04
C THR A 58 0.83 20.74 10.45
N ILE A 59 0.05 20.22 9.50
CA ILE A 59 -0.75 19.00 9.67
C ILE A 59 -0.14 17.92 8.80
N ASN A 60 0.33 16.83 9.41
CA ASN A 60 0.84 15.66 8.69
C ASN A 60 -0.28 14.63 8.53
N VAL A 61 -0.68 14.38 7.28
CA VAL A 61 -1.63 13.31 6.95
C VAL A 61 -0.86 12.09 6.47
N GLY A 62 -0.92 11.01 7.24
CA GLY A 62 -0.28 9.76 6.88
C GLY A 62 -0.93 9.07 5.69
N SER A 63 -0.18 8.20 5.02
CA SER A 63 -0.59 7.46 3.83
C SER A 63 -0.18 6.01 3.91
N LEU A 64 -0.90 5.16 3.18
CA LEU A 64 -0.56 3.76 2.94
C LEU A 64 -0.24 3.59 1.46
N ALA A 65 0.97 3.12 1.14
CA ALA A 65 1.40 2.92 -0.24
C ALA A 65 2.41 1.77 -0.36
N PHE A 66 2.59 1.27 -1.58
CA PHE A 66 3.76 0.48 -1.91
C PHE A 66 4.99 1.38 -1.97
N SER A 67 6.04 1.03 -1.25
CA SER A 67 7.36 1.65 -1.42
C SER A 67 8.18 0.92 -2.49
N ASN A 68 7.91 -0.37 -2.71
CA ASN A 68 8.53 -1.15 -3.77
C ASN A 68 7.63 -2.34 -4.18
N VAL A 69 7.57 -2.63 -5.48
CA VAL A 69 7.02 -3.86 -6.04
C VAL A 69 7.91 -4.27 -7.22
N THR A 70 8.43 -5.49 -7.18
CA THR A 70 9.25 -6.03 -8.29
C THR A 70 8.39 -6.20 -9.54
N SER A 71 8.86 -5.66 -10.68
CA SER A 71 8.10 -5.64 -11.94
C SER A 71 8.04 -7.00 -12.65
N ASN A 72 9.08 -7.83 -12.51
CA ASN A 72 9.21 -9.09 -13.24
C ASN A 72 9.68 -10.20 -12.31
N ILE A 73 9.01 -11.35 -12.40
CA ILE A 73 9.34 -12.57 -11.66
C ILE A 73 9.46 -13.68 -12.69
N ALA A 74 10.55 -14.45 -12.65
CA ALA A 74 10.79 -15.54 -13.58
C ALA A 74 10.83 -16.88 -12.86
N PHE A 75 10.12 -17.87 -13.40
CA PHE A 75 10.19 -19.26 -12.97
C PHE A 75 10.89 -20.07 -14.06
N ASN A 76 11.99 -20.73 -13.70
CA ASN A 76 12.79 -21.51 -14.63
C ASN A 76 12.78 -22.97 -14.20
N ALA A 77 12.15 -23.83 -15.01
CA ALA A 77 12.02 -25.25 -14.73
C ALA A 77 12.56 -26.11 -15.87
N LYS A 78 13.26 -27.19 -15.51
CA LYS A 78 13.52 -28.29 -16.43
C LYS A 78 12.42 -29.32 -16.28
N LEU A 79 11.65 -29.58 -17.34
CA LEU A 79 10.58 -30.57 -17.31
C LEU A 79 11.16 -31.98 -17.33
N THR A 80 10.72 -32.81 -16.38
CA THR A 80 11.15 -34.20 -16.21
C THR A 80 10.01 -35.20 -16.46
N GLY A 81 8.83 -34.72 -16.87
CA GLY A 81 7.62 -35.54 -16.95
C GLY A 81 6.99 -35.87 -15.59
N THR A 82 7.48 -35.28 -14.51
CA THR A 82 6.92 -35.42 -13.15
C THR A 82 6.43 -34.08 -12.63
N SER A 83 5.46 -34.11 -11.72
CA SER A 83 5.02 -32.88 -11.06
C SER A 83 6.13 -32.30 -10.18
N ALA A 84 6.24 -30.97 -10.15
CA ALA A 84 7.20 -30.26 -9.31
C ALA A 84 6.59 -28.96 -8.80
N THR A 85 7.07 -28.48 -7.64
CA THR A 85 6.85 -27.11 -7.19
C THR A 85 8.20 -26.41 -7.13
N ILE A 86 8.31 -25.25 -7.78
CA ILE A 86 9.56 -24.50 -7.83
C ILE A 86 9.38 -23.08 -7.32
N ALA A 87 10.45 -22.51 -6.77
CA ALA A 87 10.55 -21.10 -6.49
C ALA A 87 10.91 -20.31 -7.75
N PRO A 88 10.59 -19.00 -7.81
CA PRO A 88 11.12 -18.14 -8.85
C PRO A 88 12.65 -17.97 -8.68
N SER A 89 13.32 -17.49 -9.73
CA SER A 89 14.76 -17.18 -9.67
C SER A 89 15.12 -16.17 -8.57
N SER A 90 14.18 -15.28 -8.24
CA SER A 90 14.17 -14.51 -7.00
C SER A 90 12.72 -14.30 -6.59
N GLN A 91 12.44 -14.38 -5.30
CA GLN A 91 11.16 -13.89 -4.77
C GLN A 91 11.01 -12.40 -5.12
N PRO A 92 9.79 -11.91 -5.39
CA PRO A 92 9.60 -10.48 -5.58
C PRO A 92 9.88 -9.74 -4.28
N ASN A 93 10.56 -8.61 -4.39
CA ASN A 93 10.60 -7.63 -3.31
C ASN A 93 9.30 -6.82 -3.32
N ILE A 94 8.56 -6.89 -2.21
CA ILE A 94 7.33 -6.16 -1.96
C ILE A 94 7.47 -5.46 -0.62
N SER A 95 7.42 -4.12 -0.65
CA SER A 95 7.53 -3.30 0.54
C SER A 95 6.37 -2.31 0.63
N VAL A 96 5.86 -2.15 1.84
CA VAL A 96 4.77 -1.23 2.19
C VAL A 96 5.33 -0.12 3.07
N VAL A 97 4.91 1.11 2.80
CA VAL A 97 5.12 2.28 3.67
C VAL A 97 3.77 2.71 4.22
N ASP A 98 3.71 2.85 5.55
CA ASP A 98 2.50 3.28 6.24
C ASP A 98 2.83 4.35 7.28
N THR A 99 2.62 5.60 6.89
CA THR A 99 2.87 6.79 7.71
C THR A 99 1.63 7.25 8.47
N ARG A 100 0.55 6.47 8.45
CA ARG A 100 -0.66 6.74 9.26
C ARG A 100 -0.34 6.61 10.74
N VAL A 101 -1.24 7.13 11.57
CA VAL A 101 -1.12 7.03 13.04
C VAL A 101 -0.92 5.57 13.48
N THR A 102 -0.09 5.36 14.49
CA THR A 102 0.24 4.04 15.03
C THR A 102 -1.00 3.19 15.31
N GLY A 103 -0.96 1.92 14.92
CA GLY A 103 -2.02 0.93 15.14
C GLY A 103 -3.02 0.81 13.99
N LYS A 104 -2.88 1.59 12.90
CA LYS A 104 -3.72 1.37 11.71
C LYS A 104 -3.33 0.08 11.01
N LEU A 105 -4.31 -0.71 10.60
CA LEU A 105 -4.10 -1.98 9.93
C LEU A 105 -4.17 -1.84 8.41
N TRP A 106 -3.49 -2.73 7.71
CA TRP A 106 -3.54 -2.88 6.27
C TRP A 106 -3.56 -4.35 5.87
N ALA A 107 -4.09 -4.62 4.68
CA ALA A 107 -4.11 -5.93 4.06
C ALA A 107 -3.55 -5.84 2.63
N LEU A 108 -2.70 -6.80 2.29
CA LEU A 108 -2.16 -7.02 0.96
C LEU A 108 -2.87 -8.21 0.31
N SER A 109 -3.40 -8.01 -0.88
CA SER A 109 -3.91 -9.07 -1.74
C SER A 109 -3.18 -9.11 -3.08
N ALA A 110 -3.27 -10.26 -3.75
CA ALA A 110 -2.80 -10.42 -5.11
C ALA A 110 -3.79 -11.24 -5.96
N ASN A 111 -3.90 -10.89 -7.23
CA ASN A 111 -4.58 -11.72 -8.23
C ASN A 111 -3.65 -11.93 -9.43
N LEU A 112 -3.96 -12.94 -10.23
CA LEU A 112 -3.22 -13.33 -11.43
C LEU A 112 -4.16 -13.32 -12.63
N THR A 113 -3.77 -12.57 -13.66
CA THR A 113 -4.48 -12.48 -14.93
C THR A 113 -3.51 -12.71 -16.10
N GLY A 114 -4.05 -12.97 -17.30
CA GLY A 114 -3.25 -13.09 -18.51
C GLY A 114 -2.39 -14.34 -18.63
N LEU A 115 -2.37 -15.23 -17.62
CA LEU A 115 -1.71 -16.53 -17.72
C LEU A 115 -2.38 -17.36 -18.82
N ALA A 116 -1.60 -17.83 -19.79
CA ALA A 116 -2.12 -18.54 -20.95
C ALA A 116 -2.94 -19.76 -20.53
N ALA A 117 -4.14 -19.92 -21.12
CA ALA A 117 -5.02 -21.06 -20.82
C ALA A 117 -4.42 -22.43 -21.19
N SER A 118 -3.40 -22.43 -22.06
CA SER A 118 -2.63 -23.63 -22.40
C SER A 118 -1.60 -24.01 -21.33
N PHE A 119 -1.27 -23.12 -20.39
CA PHE A 119 -0.38 -23.43 -19.29
C PHE A 119 -1.14 -24.23 -18.21
N PRO A 120 -0.79 -25.50 -17.97
CA PRO A 120 -1.55 -26.34 -17.04
C PRO A 120 -1.11 -26.17 -15.58
N GLY A 121 -0.10 -25.34 -15.31
CA GLY A 121 0.42 -25.10 -13.96
C GLY A 121 -0.29 -23.97 -13.22
N GLU A 122 0.08 -23.80 -11.96
CA GLU A 122 -0.53 -22.83 -11.05
C GLU A 122 0.55 -22.00 -10.35
N VAL A 123 0.39 -20.68 -10.33
CA VAL A 123 1.15 -19.85 -9.40
C VAL A 123 0.43 -19.89 -8.05
N VAL A 124 1.16 -20.18 -6.99
CA VAL A 124 0.61 -20.31 -5.65
C VAL A 124 1.37 -19.43 -4.66
N TYR A 125 0.66 -19.00 -3.62
CA TYR A 125 1.23 -18.40 -2.42
C TYR A 125 1.13 -19.39 -1.24
N GLN A 126 2.23 -19.53 -0.49
CA GLN A 126 2.25 -20.25 0.79
C GLN A 126 2.73 -19.28 1.89
N PRO A 127 2.02 -19.14 3.02
CA PRO A 127 2.40 -18.22 4.09
C PRO A 127 3.35 -18.85 5.13
N GLY A 128 3.82 -20.09 4.90
CA GLY A 128 4.73 -20.81 5.80
C GLY A 128 4.05 -21.61 6.91
N ASN A 129 2.74 -21.89 6.78
CA ASN A 129 1.97 -22.71 7.73
C ASN A 129 1.37 -23.98 7.07
N GLY A 130 1.83 -24.33 5.87
CA GLY A 130 1.33 -25.44 5.06
C GLY A 130 0.07 -25.17 4.25
N SER A 131 -0.61 -24.04 4.46
CA SER A 131 -1.74 -23.64 3.61
C SER A 131 -1.25 -23.14 2.26
N VAL A 132 -1.91 -23.52 1.18
CA VAL A 132 -1.53 -23.08 -0.17
C VAL A 132 -2.73 -22.40 -0.82
N THR A 133 -2.51 -21.19 -1.32
CA THR A 133 -3.53 -20.44 -2.06
C THR A 133 -3.10 -20.31 -3.52
N THR A 134 -3.90 -20.83 -4.44
CA THR A 134 -3.68 -20.63 -5.87
C THR A 134 -4.07 -19.20 -6.25
N LEU A 135 -3.18 -18.50 -6.94
CA LEU A 135 -3.49 -17.19 -7.51
C LEU A 135 -4.33 -17.38 -8.77
N SER A 136 -5.42 -16.63 -8.84
CA SER A 136 -6.37 -16.65 -9.95
C SER A 136 -6.82 -15.22 -10.24
N SER A 137 -7.82 -15.02 -11.10
CA SER A 137 -8.40 -13.69 -11.33
C SER A 137 -9.11 -13.10 -10.10
N GLN A 138 -9.29 -13.88 -9.04
CA GLN A 138 -9.81 -13.43 -7.75
C GLN A 138 -8.68 -13.03 -6.81
N ASP A 139 -8.94 -12.02 -5.98
CA ASP A 139 -8.00 -11.55 -4.96
C ASP A 139 -7.74 -12.63 -3.90
N ALA A 140 -6.49 -13.06 -3.79
CA ALA A 140 -5.98 -13.90 -2.72
C ALA A 140 -5.34 -13.03 -1.62
N ALA A 141 -5.59 -13.37 -0.36
CA ALA A 141 -4.93 -12.72 0.77
C ALA A 141 -3.46 -13.16 0.84
N ILE A 142 -2.55 -12.19 1.01
CA ILE A 142 -1.10 -12.45 1.03
C ILE A 142 -0.55 -12.16 2.42
N ASP A 143 -0.75 -10.94 2.90
CA ASP A 143 -0.25 -10.54 4.21
C ASP A 143 -1.10 -9.42 4.81
N THR A 144 -0.88 -9.19 6.09
CA THR A 144 -1.47 -8.09 6.84
C THR A 144 -0.39 -7.46 7.71
N GLY A 145 -0.57 -6.20 8.05
CA GLY A 145 0.30 -5.57 9.01
C GLY A 145 -0.30 -4.33 9.62
N SER A 146 0.51 -3.65 10.40
CA SER A 146 0.16 -2.40 11.06
C SER A 146 1.05 -1.27 10.57
N SER A 147 0.63 -0.05 10.86
CA SER A 147 1.33 1.17 10.50
C SER A 147 2.76 1.17 11.04
N ALA A 148 3.72 1.23 10.13
CA ALA A 148 5.14 1.28 10.39
C ALA A 148 5.82 2.02 9.23
N ALA A 149 7.00 2.61 9.49
CA ALA A 149 7.71 3.41 8.50
C ALA A 149 7.94 2.65 7.19
N ILE A 150 8.49 1.44 7.26
CA ILE A 150 8.61 0.52 6.10
C ILE A 150 8.44 -0.91 6.62
N THR A 151 7.66 -1.72 5.90
CA THR A 151 7.54 -3.17 6.11
C THR A 151 7.89 -3.88 4.81
N ASP A 152 8.96 -4.68 4.82
CA ASP A 152 9.27 -5.63 3.75
C ASP A 152 8.48 -6.92 3.98
N VAL A 153 7.43 -7.11 3.19
CA VAL A 153 6.51 -8.25 3.25
C VAL A 153 7.22 -9.53 2.82
N SER A 154 8.08 -9.41 1.82
CA SER A 154 8.82 -10.50 1.20
C SER A 154 10.06 -10.94 1.97
N LYS A 155 10.44 -10.24 3.05
CA LYS A 155 11.72 -10.44 3.76
C LYS A 155 12.01 -11.88 4.20
N GLN A 156 10.98 -12.67 4.50
CA GLN A 156 11.16 -14.08 4.91
C GLN A 156 10.62 -15.07 3.87
N TRP A 157 10.42 -14.64 2.63
CA TRP A 157 10.02 -15.56 1.59
C TRP A 157 11.21 -16.44 1.21
N SER A 158 10.94 -17.74 1.12
CA SER A 158 11.91 -18.78 0.87
C SER A 158 12.39 -18.75 -0.58
N SER A 159 13.69 -18.91 -0.77
CA SER A 159 14.32 -19.04 -2.09
C SER A 159 14.06 -20.41 -2.74
N THR A 160 13.52 -21.37 -1.99
CA THR A 160 13.19 -22.72 -2.45
C THR A 160 11.88 -23.19 -1.81
N TRP A 161 11.24 -24.18 -2.43
CA TRP A 161 10.13 -24.91 -1.83
C TRP A 161 10.65 -26.24 -1.27
N THR A 162 10.64 -26.40 0.05
CA THR A 162 11.09 -27.61 0.73
C THR A 162 9.93 -28.38 1.35
N ASP A 163 9.00 -27.66 2.00
CA ASP A 163 7.95 -28.23 2.83
C ASP A 163 6.87 -27.17 3.15
N SER A 164 6.02 -27.46 4.12
CA SER A 164 4.93 -26.59 4.59
C SER A 164 5.39 -25.28 5.23
N SER A 165 6.65 -25.17 5.65
CA SER A 165 7.24 -23.95 6.23
C SER A 165 7.75 -22.96 5.17
N SER A 166 7.86 -23.39 3.90
CA SER A 166 8.26 -22.51 2.80
C SER A 166 7.27 -21.35 2.67
N ARG A 167 7.77 -20.13 2.50
CA ARG A 167 6.94 -18.92 2.44
C ARG A 167 7.17 -18.17 1.13
N GLY A 168 6.13 -17.61 0.52
CA GLY A 168 6.24 -16.78 -0.69
C GLY A 168 5.52 -17.35 -1.90
N LEU A 169 5.94 -16.91 -3.10
CA LEU A 169 5.36 -17.35 -4.36
C LEU A 169 6.10 -18.54 -4.95
N PHE A 170 5.34 -19.46 -5.53
CA PHE A 170 5.84 -20.69 -6.12
C PHE A 170 5.03 -21.07 -7.36
N LEU A 171 5.63 -21.87 -8.24
CA LEU A 171 4.97 -22.41 -9.42
C LEU A 171 4.81 -23.92 -9.25
N LYS A 172 3.55 -24.38 -9.25
CA LYS A 172 3.21 -25.80 -9.37
C LYS A 172 3.15 -26.17 -10.84
N ILE A 173 3.95 -27.16 -11.20
CA ILE A 173 4.09 -27.68 -12.56
C ILE A 173 3.57 -29.12 -12.55
N PRO A 174 2.46 -29.44 -13.23
CA PRO A 174 2.00 -30.82 -13.35
C PRO A 174 2.86 -31.62 -14.34
N SER A 175 2.81 -32.96 -14.26
CA SER A 175 3.57 -33.87 -15.14
C SER A 175 3.26 -33.69 -16.63
N ALA A 176 2.04 -33.27 -16.98
CA ALA A 176 1.59 -33.04 -18.35
C ALA A 176 1.96 -31.65 -18.92
N THR A 177 2.82 -30.89 -18.24
CA THR A 177 3.23 -29.56 -18.71
C THR A 177 4.01 -29.65 -20.01
N THR A 178 3.65 -28.82 -20.99
CA THR A 178 4.39 -28.68 -22.24
C THR A 178 5.43 -27.57 -22.11
N ALA A 179 6.65 -27.82 -22.61
CA ALA A 179 7.71 -26.81 -22.62
C ALA A 179 7.29 -25.60 -23.46
N GLY A 180 7.54 -24.41 -22.93
CA GLY A 180 7.18 -23.15 -23.59
C GLY A 180 7.43 -21.96 -22.67
N THR A 181 7.29 -20.77 -23.23
CA THR A 181 7.28 -19.52 -22.48
C THR A 181 5.84 -19.13 -22.23
N TYR A 182 5.52 -18.88 -20.96
CA TYR A 182 4.20 -18.48 -20.52
C TYR A 182 4.33 -17.24 -19.67
N ASP A 183 3.49 -16.25 -19.97
CA ASP A 183 3.48 -14.97 -19.28
C ASP A 183 2.13 -14.76 -18.60
N GLY A 184 2.14 -13.98 -17.54
CA GLY A 184 0.97 -13.58 -16.79
C GLY A 184 1.29 -12.33 -15.98
N THR A 185 0.25 -11.68 -15.44
CA THR A 185 0.38 -10.46 -14.65
C THR A 185 -0.18 -10.69 -13.26
N ILE A 186 0.68 -10.56 -12.25
CA ILE A 186 0.25 -10.49 -10.85
C ILE A 186 -0.05 -9.04 -10.51
N THR A 187 -1.28 -8.74 -10.13
CA THR A 187 -1.67 -7.41 -9.63
C THR A 187 -1.72 -7.44 -8.11
N TRP A 188 -0.94 -6.55 -7.49
CA TRP A 188 -0.89 -6.37 -6.05
C TRP A 188 -1.81 -5.23 -5.62
N SER A 189 -2.62 -5.49 -4.60
CA SER A 189 -3.60 -4.54 -4.08
C SER A 189 -3.35 -4.31 -2.59
N LEU A 190 -3.27 -3.05 -2.20
CA LEU A 190 -3.07 -2.64 -0.82
C LEU A 190 -4.30 -1.88 -0.34
N LYS A 191 -4.91 -2.32 0.76
CA LYS A 191 -6.11 -1.71 1.32
C LYS A 191 -6.02 -1.52 2.83
N ASN A 192 -6.78 -0.56 3.32
CA ASN A 192 -7.04 -0.45 4.75
C ASN A 192 -7.80 -1.69 5.22
N ALA A 193 -7.35 -2.33 6.30
CA ALA A 193 -8.08 -3.42 6.93
C ALA A 193 -9.04 -2.86 8.00
N PRO A 194 -10.19 -3.51 8.26
CA PRO A 194 -11.04 -3.17 9.39
C PRO A 194 -10.24 -3.19 10.70
N SER A 195 -10.50 -2.23 11.57
CA SER A 195 -10.01 -2.20 12.95
C SER A 195 -10.82 -3.12 13.85
#